data_AF-A0A3L6QUG4-F1
#
_entry.id   AF-A0A3L6QUG4-F1
#
_cell.length_a   1.000
_cell.length_b   1.000
_cell.length_c   1.000
_cell.angle_alpha   90.00
_cell.angle_beta   90.00
_cell.angle_gamma   90.00
#
_symmetry.space_group_name_H-M   'P 1'
#
loop_
_entity.id
_entity.type
_entity.pdbx_description
1 polymer ?
#
loop_
_entity_poly.entity_id
_entity_poly.type
_entity_poly.pdbx_seq_one_letter_code
_entity_poly.pdbx_strand_id
1 'polypeptide(L)'
;MKKKVTANNLSRHFKRAVFLLPPLLLAAVLYLQFQTATGLFASISRIVSQPAAIDDLVDRLRASVTFLPLKDTRERSETWFISTLADVSEPDGEAKNLVFPSAASRGRLLCLAAPSRHDGTNNAYALAWRDALPRGAALRPGLAFVSETAYDHSNLWHELTALVPFASWHARSGCGARPARWALFHHGEVRAGMSGWLTALAEAATGANMTVETFGGPGPVCFEEAVVFRRNLEGLSRERLLGAFDFMRCKARAYCGVDTSDAGGPPSALRVTLLFRSGGRAFKDEAAVTRVFQKVCARLAGCTVAAAHSDNATFCDQVRLLSATDVLISAHGAQMANMLFMDRNSSVMEFYPLGWRQRAGGGQFVYRWMADRAGMRHEGSWWDPNGEPCPRSPDILCCYKNRQIGHDEAYFAQWGARVFAAAKERKARSAAAEVSAGERRSKAASCNCS
;
A
#
# COMPACT_ATOMS: atom_id res chain seq x y z
N MET A 1 45.97 -7.79 80.60
CA MET A 1 47.35 -7.94 80.07
C MET A 1 47.37 -8.85 78.84
N LYS A 2 47.70 -8.34 77.65
CA LYS A 2 48.40 -9.03 76.53
C LYS A 2 48.43 -8.12 75.29
N LYS A 3 49.10 -6.97 75.43
CA LYS A 3 49.39 -5.99 74.37
C LYS A 3 50.64 -6.37 73.56
N LYS A 4 50.93 -7.68 73.38
CA LYS A 4 52.25 -8.17 72.94
C LYS A 4 52.25 -9.12 71.74
N VAL A 5 51.13 -9.31 71.03
CA VAL A 5 51.04 -10.25 69.89
C VAL A 5 51.03 -9.55 68.52
N THR A 6 50.67 -8.27 68.47
CA THR A 6 50.43 -7.57 67.18
C THR A 6 51.70 -7.11 66.45
N ALA A 7 52.83 -6.94 67.15
CA ALA A 7 54.07 -6.45 66.53
C ALA A 7 54.83 -7.50 65.70
N ASN A 8 54.64 -8.80 65.99
CA ASN A 8 55.41 -9.87 65.32
C ASN A 8 54.86 -10.25 63.92
N ASN A 9 53.58 -10.00 63.64
CA ASN A 9 52.99 -10.31 62.34
C ASN A 9 53.31 -9.25 61.27
N LEU A 10 53.40 -7.97 61.64
CA LEU A 10 53.67 -6.89 60.68
C LEU A 10 55.10 -6.99 60.08
N SER A 11 56.08 -7.36 60.90
CA SER A 11 57.48 -7.59 60.48
C SER A 11 57.60 -8.77 59.49
N ARG A 12 56.80 -9.82 59.69
CA ARG A 12 56.82 -11.04 58.84
C ARG A 12 56.17 -10.80 57.48
N HIS A 13 55.09 -10.01 57.42
CA HIS A 13 54.45 -9.62 56.16
C HIS A 13 55.29 -8.62 55.36
N PHE A 14 55.94 -7.66 56.02
CA PHE A 14 56.84 -6.72 55.35
C PHE A 14 58.07 -7.42 54.74
N LYS A 15 58.69 -8.35 55.47
CA LYS A 15 59.80 -9.15 54.93
C LYS A 15 59.38 -10.04 53.75
N ARG A 16 58.19 -10.65 53.79
CA ARG A 16 57.66 -11.43 52.65
C ARG A 16 57.35 -10.57 51.42
N ALA A 17 56.83 -9.37 51.60
CA ALA A 17 56.56 -8.45 50.50
C ALA A 17 57.84 -7.96 49.82
N VAL A 18 58.89 -7.65 50.60
CA VAL A 18 60.20 -7.22 50.07
C VAL A 18 60.92 -8.35 49.32
N PHE A 19 60.75 -9.62 49.72
CA PHE A 19 61.34 -10.76 49.01
C PHE A 19 60.61 -11.12 47.69
N LEU A 20 59.34 -10.74 47.53
CA LEU A 20 58.55 -11.06 46.33
C LEU A 20 58.56 -9.94 45.27
N LEU A 21 58.96 -8.72 45.65
CA LEU A 21 59.06 -7.58 44.73
C LEU A 21 60.11 -7.78 43.60
N PRO A 22 61.34 -8.25 43.87
CA PRO A 22 62.35 -8.46 42.84
C PRO A 22 61.96 -9.47 41.75
N PRO A 23 61.45 -10.68 42.06
CA PRO A 23 61.04 -11.63 41.02
C PRO A 23 59.81 -11.16 40.23
N LEU A 24 58.93 -10.36 40.84
CA LEU A 24 57.72 -9.84 40.19
C LEU A 24 58.05 -8.68 39.24
N LEU A 25 59.01 -7.82 39.60
CA LEU A 25 59.57 -6.82 38.70
C LEU A 25 60.36 -7.48 37.56
N LEU A 26 61.13 -8.54 37.84
CA LEU A 26 61.83 -9.29 36.80
C LEU A 26 60.85 -9.97 35.84
N ALA A 27 59.76 -10.55 36.33
CA ALA A 27 58.70 -11.12 35.51
C ALA A 27 57.99 -10.05 34.67
N ALA A 28 57.75 -8.85 35.21
CA ALA A 28 57.18 -7.73 34.45
C ALA A 28 58.14 -7.23 33.35
N VAL A 29 59.44 -7.14 33.64
CA VAL A 29 60.46 -6.76 32.65
C VAL A 29 60.62 -7.84 31.58
N LEU A 30 60.63 -9.12 31.94
CA LEU A 30 60.67 -10.23 30.99
C LEU A 30 59.39 -10.30 30.15
N TYR A 31 58.22 -10.01 30.72
CA TYR A 31 56.96 -9.92 29.99
C TYR A 31 56.95 -8.74 29.01
N LEU A 32 57.44 -7.57 29.43
CA LEU A 32 57.59 -6.40 28.57
C LEU A 32 58.61 -6.67 27.45
N GLN A 33 59.75 -7.29 27.76
CA GLN A 33 60.75 -7.65 26.76
C GLN A 33 60.23 -8.71 25.79
N PHE A 34 59.49 -9.72 26.29
CA PHE A 34 58.82 -10.71 25.44
C PHE A 34 57.80 -10.05 24.52
N GLN A 35 56.96 -9.14 25.03
CA GLN A 35 56.00 -8.38 24.21
C GLN A 35 56.68 -7.50 23.14
N THR A 36 57.83 -6.89 23.45
CA THR A 36 58.60 -6.12 22.47
C THR A 36 59.34 -7.00 21.45
N ALA A 37 59.82 -8.18 21.87
CA ALA A 37 60.57 -9.11 21.01
C ALA A 37 59.65 -9.94 20.08
N THR A 38 58.41 -10.22 20.50
CA THR A 38 57.42 -10.95 19.69
C THR A 38 56.58 -10.05 18.78
N GLY A 39 56.83 -8.74 18.75
CA GLY A 39 56.15 -7.82 17.83
C GLY A 39 54.62 -7.76 18.00
N LEU A 40 54.10 -8.08 19.19
CA LEU A 40 52.64 -8.17 19.42
C LEU A 40 51.92 -6.81 19.26
N PHE A 41 52.65 -5.69 19.40
CA PHE A 41 52.15 -4.35 19.05
C PHE A 41 52.31 -3.98 17.57
N ALA A 42 53.19 -4.65 16.81
CA ALA A 42 53.27 -4.45 15.36
C ALA A 42 52.00 -4.96 14.64
N SER A 43 51.32 -5.96 15.22
CA SER A 43 50.05 -6.47 14.70
C SER A 43 48.86 -5.55 14.97
N ILE A 44 48.85 -4.81 16.09
CA ILE A 44 47.77 -3.86 16.39
C ILE A 44 47.97 -2.54 15.62
N SER A 45 49.22 -2.10 15.43
CA SER A 45 49.51 -0.90 14.64
C SER A 45 49.29 -1.10 13.13
N ARG A 46 49.39 -2.34 12.61
CA ARG A 46 49.07 -2.66 11.20
C ARG A 46 47.58 -2.63 10.87
N ILE A 47 46.69 -2.78 11.86
CA ILE A 47 45.23 -2.65 11.65
C ILE A 47 44.83 -1.17 11.46
N VAL A 48 45.66 -0.24 11.95
CA VAL A 48 45.41 1.22 11.85
C VAL A 48 46.03 1.84 10.58
N SER A 49 46.77 1.07 9.77
CA SER A 49 47.57 1.61 8.65
C SER A 49 47.20 1.12 7.25
N GLN A 50 45.95 0.74 6.97
CA GLN A 50 45.53 0.47 5.57
C GLN A 50 44.21 1.14 5.11
N PRO A 51 44.05 2.48 5.23
CA PRO A 51 42.98 3.18 4.52
C PRO A 51 42.97 2.82 3.03
N ALA A 52 44.14 2.80 2.39
CA ALA A 52 44.28 2.53 0.95
C ALA A 52 43.82 1.12 0.53
N ALA A 53 43.96 0.08 1.37
CA ALA A 53 43.51 -1.27 1.03
C ALA A 53 42.00 -1.42 1.20
N ILE A 54 41.41 -0.71 2.18
CA ILE A 54 39.96 -0.63 2.35
C ILE A 54 39.35 0.17 1.18
N ASP A 55 39.98 1.28 0.79
CA ASP A 55 39.55 2.09 -0.35
C ASP A 55 39.61 1.30 -1.67
N ASP A 56 40.69 0.55 -1.93
CA ASP A 56 40.78 -0.35 -3.09
C ASP A 56 39.68 -1.43 -3.08
N LEU A 57 39.40 -2.03 -1.92
CA LEU A 57 38.32 -3.00 -1.79
C LEU A 57 36.95 -2.38 -2.07
N VAL A 58 36.66 -1.19 -1.52
CA VAL A 58 35.42 -0.45 -1.75
C VAL A 58 35.27 -0.08 -3.22
N ASP A 59 36.36 0.35 -3.87
CA ASP A 59 36.35 0.68 -5.29
C ASP A 59 36.13 -0.54 -6.19
N ARG A 60 36.72 -1.70 -5.84
CA ARG A 60 36.43 -2.97 -6.53
C ARG A 60 34.98 -3.39 -6.35
N LEU A 61 34.43 -3.28 -5.13
CA LEU A 61 33.02 -3.57 -4.87
C LEU A 61 32.11 -2.66 -5.70
N ARG A 62 32.41 -1.36 -5.75
CA ARG A 62 31.70 -0.38 -6.57
C ARG A 62 31.77 -0.71 -8.06
N ALA A 63 32.95 -1.09 -8.56
CA ALA A 63 33.15 -1.49 -9.96
C ALA A 63 32.48 -2.82 -10.32
N SER A 64 32.24 -3.69 -9.33
CA SER A 64 31.57 -4.98 -9.51
C SER A 64 30.04 -4.91 -9.60
N VAL A 65 29.45 -3.72 -9.39
CA VAL A 65 28.00 -3.56 -9.46
C VAL A 65 27.51 -3.70 -10.90
N THR A 66 26.80 -4.81 -11.17
CA THR A 66 26.21 -5.09 -12.48
C THR A 66 24.77 -4.58 -12.55
N PHE A 67 24.48 -3.78 -13.58
CA PHE A 67 23.12 -3.39 -13.92
C PHE A 67 22.47 -4.44 -14.81
N LEU A 68 21.25 -4.82 -14.43
CA LEU A 68 20.41 -5.79 -15.12
C LEU A 68 19.16 -5.08 -15.67
N PRO A 69 18.55 -5.58 -16.76
CA PRO A 69 17.31 -5.01 -17.29
C PRO A 69 16.23 -4.95 -16.20
N LEU A 70 15.62 -3.77 -16.04
CA LEU A 70 14.51 -3.61 -15.11
C LEU A 70 13.30 -4.39 -15.60
N LYS A 71 13.05 -4.37 -16.92
CA LYS A 71 12.07 -5.18 -17.63
C LYS A 71 12.79 -6.27 -18.43
N ASP A 72 12.86 -7.47 -17.88
CA ASP A 72 13.46 -8.62 -18.58
C ASP A 72 12.46 -9.28 -19.52
N THR A 73 12.57 -9.06 -20.83
CA THR A 73 11.62 -9.58 -21.83
C THR A 73 11.76 -11.09 -22.09
N ARG A 74 12.76 -11.74 -21.50
CA ARG A 74 12.88 -13.21 -21.51
C ARG A 74 11.94 -13.86 -20.49
N GLU A 75 11.48 -13.07 -19.52
CA GLU A 75 10.56 -13.46 -18.47
C GLU A 75 9.11 -13.17 -18.87
N ARG A 76 8.17 -13.75 -18.13
CA ARG A 76 6.74 -13.43 -18.30
C ARG A 76 6.45 -12.04 -17.73
N SER A 77 5.36 -11.42 -18.19
CA SER A 77 4.95 -10.08 -17.77
C SER A 77 4.75 -9.94 -16.26
N GLU A 78 4.45 -11.03 -15.55
CA GLU A 78 4.28 -11.03 -14.11
C GLU A 78 5.61 -11.10 -13.35
N THR A 79 6.70 -11.59 -13.97
CA THR A 79 8.01 -11.85 -13.33
C THR A 79 9.13 -10.94 -13.82
N TRP A 80 8.93 -10.19 -14.91
CA TRP A 80 9.98 -9.44 -15.60
C TRP A 80 10.67 -8.33 -14.80
N PHE A 81 10.03 -7.81 -13.74
CA PHE A 81 10.44 -6.60 -13.05
C PHE A 81 11.33 -6.96 -11.87
N ILE A 82 12.63 -6.68 -11.93
CA ILE A 82 13.62 -7.17 -10.94
C ILE A 82 13.65 -8.72 -10.94
N SER A 83 13.73 -9.31 -12.13
CA SER A 83 13.53 -10.76 -12.35
C SER A 83 14.48 -11.70 -11.59
N THR A 84 15.67 -11.24 -11.18
CA THR A 84 16.67 -12.12 -10.54
C THR A 84 16.38 -12.45 -9.08
N LEU A 85 15.41 -11.79 -8.46
CA LEU A 85 15.02 -12.04 -7.08
C LEU A 85 13.62 -12.62 -7.03
N ALA A 86 13.43 -13.64 -6.19
CA ALA A 86 12.12 -14.18 -5.87
C ALA A 86 11.44 -13.30 -4.81
N ASP A 87 10.21 -12.90 -5.07
CA ASP A 87 9.33 -12.23 -4.13
C ASP A 87 8.63 -13.23 -3.22
N VAL A 88 8.41 -12.84 -1.96
CA VAL A 88 7.85 -13.71 -0.93
C VAL A 88 6.57 -13.11 -0.34
N SER A 89 5.68 -13.97 0.14
CA SER A 89 4.48 -13.61 0.92
C SER A 89 4.81 -13.89 2.38
N GLU A 90 5.44 -12.93 3.06
CA GLU A 90 5.88 -13.10 4.45
C GLU A 90 5.32 -11.98 5.35
N PRO A 91 4.45 -12.31 6.32
CA PRO A 91 3.93 -13.66 6.63
C PRO A 91 2.99 -14.19 5.54
N ASP A 92 2.71 -15.50 5.58
CA ASP A 92 1.76 -16.15 4.68
C ASP A 92 0.44 -15.38 4.57
N GLY A 93 -0.02 -15.21 3.33
CA GLY A 93 -1.25 -14.49 3.02
C GLY A 93 -1.07 -12.97 2.91
N GLU A 94 0.15 -12.45 2.98
CA GLU A 94 0.49 -11.05 2.67
C GLU A 94 0.79 -10.85 1.17
N ALA A 95 0.70 -9.62 0.68
CA ALA A 95 1.10 -9.33 -0.70
C ALA A 95 2.56 -9.69 -0.96
N LYS A 96 2.83 -10.32 -2.12
CA LYS A 96 4.19 -10.67 -2.54
C LYS A 96 5.05 -9.41 -2.71
N ASN A 97 6.18 -9.37 -2.01
CA ASN A 97 7.06 -8.22 -2.01
C ASN A 97 8.54 -8.58 -2.04
N LEU A 98 9.36 -7.58 -2.38
CA LEU A 98 10.80 -7.58 -2.18
C LEU A 98 11.14 -6.44 -1.21
N VAL A 99 11.95 -6.72 -0.19
CA VAL A 99 12.45 -5.71 0.76
C VAL A 99 13.95 -5.52 0.57
N PHE A 100 14.41 -4.28 0.65
CA PHE A 100 15.81 -3.90 0.54
C PHE A 100 16.17 -2.90 1.65
N PRO A 101 17.36 -3.05 2.28
CA PRO A 101 18.18 -4.26 2.28
C PRO A 101 17.47 -5.44 2.96
N SER A 102 17.79 -6.66 2.58
CA SER A 102 17.25 -7.88 3.21
C SER A 102 18.21 -9.07 3.07
N ALA A 103 17.88 -10.20 3.70
CA ALA A 103 18.61 -11.45 3.51
C ALA A 103 18.62 -11.88 2.03
N ALA A 104 17.51 -11.69 1.30
CA ALA A 104 17.41 -12.00 -0.13
C ALA A 104 18.35 -11.13 -0.98
N SER A 105 18.46 -9.83 -0.64
CA SER A 105 19.43 -8.95 -1.28
C SER A 105 20.86 -9.11 -0.74
N ARG A 106 21.07 -9.97 0.27
CA ARG A 106 22.33 -10.08 1.03
C ARG A 106 22.78 -8.74 1.61
N GLY A 107 21.86 -7.96 2.18
CA GLY A 107 22.16 -6.66 2.78
C GLY A 107 22.40 -5.51 1.79
N ARG A 108 22.26 -5.75 0.49
CA ARG A 108 22.46 -4.73 -0.55
C ARG A 108 21.21 -3.88 -0.78
N LEU A 109 21.43 -2.61 -1.11
CA LEU A 109 20.42 -1.64 -1.48
C LEU A 109 19.95 -1.85 -2.93
N LEU A 110 18.72 -1.42 -3.22
CA LEU A 110 18.20 -1.35 -4.58
C LEU A 110 18.65 -0.04 -5.24
N CYS A 111 19.33 -0.16 -6.38
CA CYS A 111 19.69 0.97 -7.24
C CYS A 111 18.95 0.87 -8.57
N LEU A 112 18.33 1.97 -9.02
CA LEU A 112 17.58 2.06 -10.26
C LEU A 112 18.22 3.10 -11.19
N ALA A 113 18.50 2.69 -12.43
CA ALA A 113 18.85 3.57 -13.53
C ALA A 113 17.66 3.59 -14.50
N ALA A 114 16.77 4.57 -14.35
CA ALA A 114 15.48 4.56 -15.03
C ALA A 114 15.20 5.85 -15.82
N PRO A 115 15.94 6.13 -16.91
CA PRO A 115 15.75 7.35 -17.70
C PRO A 115 14.48 7.32 -18.57
N SER A 116 13.94 6.13 -18.86
CA SER A 116 12.89 5.95 -19.86
C SER A 116 11.47 5.95 -19.25
N ARG A 117 10.60 6.73 -19.90
CA ARG A 117 9.16 6.86 -19.59
C ARG A 117 8.25 6.20 -20.64
N HIS A 118 8.85 5.67 -21.70
CA HIS A 118 8.15 5.18 -22.89
C HIS A 118 8.62 3.79 -23.34
N ASP A 119 9.73 3.30 -22.79
CA ASP A 119 10.23 1.96 -23.05
C ASP A 119 10.94 1.44 -21.80
N GLY A 120 10.27 0.56 -21.06
CA GLY A 120 10.79 -0.03 -19.83
C GLY A 120 12.02 -0.92 -20.02
N THR A 121 12.32 -1.36 -21.25
CA THR A 121 13.54 -2.16 -21.53
C THR A 121 14.83 -1.32 -21.45
N ASN A 122 14.70 0.00 -21.57
CA ASN A 122 15.80 0.96 -21.41
C ASN A 122 16.07 1.36 -19.95
N ASN A 123 15.33 0.78 -19.00
CA ASN A 123 15.55 0.97 -17.57
C ASN A 123 16.27 -0.25 -16.99
N ALA A 124 17.08 -0.04 -15.95
CA ALA A 124 17.89 -1.07 -15.32
C ALA A 124 17.88 -0.96 -13.80
N TYR A 125 18.20 -2.07 -13.12
CA TYR A 125 18.42 -2.11 -11.68
C TYR A 125 19.75 -2.78 -11.34
N ALA A 126 20.26 -2.49 -10.16
CA ALA A 126 21.42 -3.15 -9.58
C ALA A 126 21.26 -3.29 -8.07
N LEU A 127 22.07 -4.17 -7.48
CA LEU A 127 22.18 -4.30 -6.03
C LEU A 127 23.58 -3.86 -5.59
N ALA A 128 23.66 -2.91 -4.66
CA ALA A 128 24.94 -2.38 -4.19
C ALA A 128 25.00 -2.29 -2.66
N TRP A 129 26.20 -2.43 -2.10
CA TRP A 129 26.43 -2.17 -0.68
C TRP A 129 26.34 -0.67 -0.40
N ARG A 130 25.83 -0.29 0.78
CA ARG A 130 25.68 1.11 1.19
C ARG A 130 26.96 1.91 1.04
N ASP A 131 28.11 1.32 1.38
CA ASP A 131 29.41 2.00 1.36
C ASP A 131 30.12 1.90 -0.01
N ALA A 132 29.56 1.13 -0.95
CA ALA A 132 30.13 0.88 -2.28
C ALA A 132 29.10 1.08 -3.41
N LEU A 133 28.33 2.18 -3.33
CA LEU A 133 27.36 2.55 -4.38
C LEU A 133 28.04 2.80 -5.73
N PRO A 134 27.35 2.56 -6.87
CA PRO A 134 27.85 2.88 -8.20
C PRO A 134 28.33 4.32 -8.32
N ARG A 135 29.31 4.57 -9.18
CA ARG A 135 29.80 5.95 -9.43
C ARG A 135 28.66 6.83 -9.94
N GLY A 136 28.56 8.04 -9.38
CA GLY A 136 27.49 8.98 -9.71
C GLY A 136 26.11 8.63 -9.15
N ALA A 137 25.99 7.58 -8.32
CA ALA A 137 24.73 7.21 -7.70
C ALA A 137 24.30 8.23 -6.64
N ALA A 138 23.01 8.55 -6.61
CA ALA A 138 22.40 9.32 -5.53
C ALA A 138 21.76 8.36 -4.51
N LEU A 139 22.21 8.42 -3.25
CA LEU A 139 21.53 7.72 -2.15
C LEU A 139 20.32 8.53 -1.69
N ARG A 140 19.17 7.86 -1.58
CA ARG A 140 17.91 8.45 -1.13
C ARG A 140 17.56 7.91 0.26
N PRO A 141 17.58 8.76 1.31
CA PRO A 141 17.41 8.31 2.69
C PRO A 141 15.96 7.98 3.05
N GLY A 142 15.72 7.03 3.94
CA GLY A 142 14.40 6.56 4.36
C GLY A 142 13.69 5.66 3.33
N LEU A 143 12.53 5.15 3.74
CA LEU A 143 11.76 4.13 3.02
C LEU A 143 11.20 4.62 1.67
N ALA A 144 11.49 3.88 0.61
CA ALA A 144 10.89 4.04 -0.70
C ALA A 144 9.86 2.94 -0.99
N PHE A 145 8.67 3.36 -1.43
CA PHE A 145 7.67 2.44 -1.98
C PHE A 145 7.85 2.35 -3.49
N VAL A 146 8.11 1.15 -4.01
CA VAL A 146 8.37 0.92 -5.44
C VAL A 146 7.24 0.09 -6.03
N SER A 147 6.42 0.70 -6.88
CA SER A 147 5.27 0.05 -7.50
C SER A 147 5.58 -0.27 -8.96
N GLU A 148 5.39 -1.53 -9.36
CA GLU A 148 5.24 -1.93 -10.76
C GLU A 148 3.82 -2.50 -10.95
N THR A 149 3.18 -2.11 -12.04
CA THR A 149 1.82 -2.55 -12.37
C THR A 149 1.68 -2.79 -13.86
N ALA A 150 0.79 -3.71 -14.24
CA ALA A 150 0.38 -3.94 -15.62
C ALA A 150 -0.71 -2.96 -16.11
N TYR A 151 -1.14 -2.04 -15.24
CA TYR A 151 -2.17 -1.07 -15.54
C TYR A 151 -1.65 0.35 -15.42
N ASP A 152 -2.28 1.25 -16.18
CA ASP A 152 -1.95 2.67 -16.15
C ASP A 152 -2.33 3.35 -14.83
N HIS A 153 -1.52 4.35 -14.46
CA HIS A 153 -1.73 5.18 -13.27
C HIS A 153 -2.74 6.33 -13.55
N SER A 154 -3.85 6.01 -14.20
CA SER A 154 -4.92 6.99 -14.49
C SER A 154 -6.31 6.50 -14.09
N ASN A 155 -6.50 5.18 -14.05
CA ASN A 155 -7.77 4.56 -13.72
C ASN A 155 -7.82 4.18 -12.24
N LEU A 156 -8.80 4.73 -11.51
CA LEU A 156 -8.95 4.54 -10.06
C LEU A 156 -8.96 3.07 -9.62
N TRP A 157 -9.63 2.18 -10.36
CA TRP A 157 -9.65 0.76 -10.00
C TRP A 157 -8.28 0.12 -10.17
N HIS A 158 -7.63 0.35 -11.31
CA HIS A 158 -6.32 -0.20 -11.62
C HIS A 158 -5.30 0.20 -10.56
N GLU A 159 -5.24 1.48 -10.26
CA GLU A 159 -4.34 2.05 -9.28
C GLU A 159 -4.64 1.57 -7.86
N LEU A 160 -5.91 1.38 -7.50
CA LEU A 160 -6.27 0.82 -6.21
C LEU A 160 -5.68 -0.59 -6.02
N THR A 161 -5.61 -1.39 -7.09
CA THR A 161 -4.93 -2.71 -7.03
C THR A 161 -3.42 -2.62 -6.81
N ALA A 162 -2.80 -1.48 -7.14
CA ALA A 162 -1.39 -1.21 -6.85
C ALA A 162 -1.17 -0.63 -5.46
N LEU A 163 -2.13 0.13 -4.89
CA LEU A 163 -2.01 0.75 -3.56
C LEU A 163 -2.33 -0.22 -2.41
N VAL A 164 -3.32 -1.09 -2.57
CA VAL A 164 -3.76 -2.05 -1.54
C VAL A 164 -2.60 -2.87 -0.91
N PRO A 165 -1.63 -3.40 -1.67
CA PRO A 165 -0.46 -4.10 -1.12
C PRO A 165 0.36 -3.24 -0.16
N PHE A 166 0.62 -1.98 -0.52
CA PHE A 166 1.35 -1.05 0.34
C PHE A 166 0.55 -0.71 1.60
N ALA A 167 -0.76 -0.54 1.48
CA ALA A 167 -1.62 -0.28 2.64
C ALA A 167 -1.61 -1.47 3.61
N SER A 168 -1.72 -2.71 3.10
CA SER A 168 -1.63 -3.94 3.90
C SER A 168 -0.28 -4.03 4.61
N TRP A 169 0.81 -3.82 3.87
CA TRP A 169 2.17 -3.86 4.41
C TRP A 169 2.45 -2.75 5.43
N HIS A 170 1.96 -1.54 5.20
CA HIS A 170 2.15 -0.43 6.12
C HIS A 170 1.37 -0.65 7.42
N ALA A 171 0.13 -1.12 7.31
CA ALA A 171 -0.72 -1.44 8.46
C ALA A 171 -0.11 -2.56 9.33
N ARG A 172 0.41 -3.64 8.72
CA ARG A 172 1.04 -4.73 9.49
C ARG A 172 2.36 -4.33 10.16
N SER A 173 3.01 -3.30 9.65
CA SER A 173 4.30 -2.82 10.16
C SER A 173 4.13 -1.80 11.29
N GLY A 174 2.95 -1.75 11.92
CA GLY A 174 2.63 -0.76 12.96
C GLY A 174 2.63 0.69 12.46
N CYS A 175 2.55 0.93 11.14
CA CYS A 175 2.71 2.23 10.49
C CYS A 175 3.96 3.02 10.93
N GLY A 176 4.96 2.37 11.53
CA GLY A 176 6.11 3.06 12.08
C GLY A 176 6.92 3.78 11.00
N ALA A 177 7.10 3.10 9.86
CA ALA A 177 7.82 3.65 8.72
C ALA A 177 6.85 4.32 7.74
N ARG A 178 6.93 5.65 7.67
CA ARG A 178 6.26 6.45 6.63
C ARG A 178 7.14 6.48 5.37
N PRO A 179 6.57 6.28 4.17
CA PRO A 179 7.37 6.33 2.95
C PRO A 179 7.88 7.76 2.73
N ALA A 180 9.19 7.89 2.58
CA ALA A 180 9.83 9.14 2.21
C ALA A 180 9.62 9.47 0.72
N ARG A 181 9.33 8.45 -0.10
CA ARG A 181 9.08 8.59 -1.54
C ARG A 181 8.42 7.37 -2.15
N TRP A 182 7.92 7.57 -3.36
CA TRP A 182 7.34 6.57 -4.23
C TRP A 182 8.10 6.53 -5.56
N ALA A 183 8.45 5.34 -6.03
CA ALA A 183 8.94 5.12 -7.38
C ALA A 183 7.87 4.33 -8.13
N LEU A 184 7.28 4.94 -9.16
CA LEU A 184 6.12 4.40 -9.84
C LEU A 184 6.51 3.92 -11.24
N PHE A 185 6.15 2.68 -11.55
CA PHE A 185 6.38 2.04 -12.83
C PHE A 185 5.08 1.44 -13.39
N HIS A 186 4.99 1.42 -14.71
CA HIS A 186 3.98 0.66 -15.45
C HIS A 186 4.63 0.05 -16.68
N HIS A 187 4.69 -1.28 -16.73
CA HIS A 187 5.49 -2.05 -17.69
C HIS A 187 6.97 -1.67 -17.68
N GLY A 188 7.52 -1.39 -16.49
CA GLY A 188 8.91 -0.95 -16.31
C GLY A 188 9.19 0.50 -16.71
N GLU A 189 8.20 1.27 -17.17
CA GLU A 189 8.35 2.68 -17.54
C GLU A 189 8.06 3.60 -16.35
N VAL A 190 8.90 4.62 -16.16
CA VAL A 190 8.76 5.58 -15.06
C VAL A 190 7.49 6.43 -15.22
N ARG A 191 6.74 6.58 -14.12
CA ARG A 191 5.59 7.47 -14.03
C ARG A 191 5.86 8.64 -13.08
N ALA A 192 5.37 9.82 -13.46
CA ALA A 192 5.57 11.05 -12.69
C ALA A 192 4.57 11.20 -11.52
N GLY A 193 3.52 10.38 -11.48
CA GLY A 193 2.44 10.51 -10.53
C GLY A 193 1.36 9.46 -10.73
N MET A 194 0.35 9.57 -9.88
CA MET A 194 -0.93 8.84 -9.93
C MET A 194 -2.08 9.84 -10.00
N SER A 195 -3.31 9.34 -10.16
CA SER A 195 -4.48 10.22 -10.08
C SER A 195 -4.56 10.94 -8.73
N GLY A 196 -5.06 12.19 -8.71
CA GLY A 196 -5.14 12.99 -7.48
C GLY A 196 -6.00 12.35 -6.38
N TRP A 197 -7.00 11.55 -6.75
CA TRP A 197 -7.80 10.76 -5.80
C TRP A 197 -6.95 9.71 -5.09
N LEU A 198 -6.06 9.02 -5.82
CA LEU A 198 -5.20 8.00 -5.23
C LEU A 198 -4.02 8.58 -4.47
N THR A 199 -3.49 9.72 -4.93
CA THR A 199 -2.52 10.50 -4.15
C THR A 199 -3.10 10.80 -2.76
N ALA A 200 -4.30 11.38 -2.70
CA ALA A 200 -4.95 11.68 -1.42
C ALA A 200 -5.22 10.42 -0.57
N LEU A 201 -5.60 9.29 -1.20
CA LEU A 201 -5.78 8.03 -0.48
C LEU A 201 -4.46 7.47 0.08
N ALA A 202 -3.38 7.53 -0.69
CA ALA A 202 -2.05 7.07 -0.26
C ALA A 202 -1.52 7.95 0.88
N GLU A 203 -1.70 9.26 0.79
CA GLU A 203 -1.33 10.22 1.85
C GLU A 203 -2.14 9.99 3.11
N ALA A 204 -3.46 9.79 2.99
CA ALA A 204 -4.31 9.45 4.13
C ALA A 204 -3.89 8.12 4.78
N ALA A 205 -3.65 7.08 3.98
CA ALA A 205 -3.29 5.74 4.45
C ALA A 205 -1.93 5.70 5.18
N THR A 206 -0.96 6.48 4.69
CA THR A 206 0.43 6.47 5.20
C THR A 206 0.76 7.61 6.15
N GLY A 207 -0.07 8.66 6.20
CA GLY A 207 0.18 9.87 6.97
C GLY A 207 1.39 10.67 6.50
N ALA A 208 1.77 10.56 5.23
CA ALA A 208 2.90 11.24 4.62
C ALA A 208 2.57 11.72 3.21
N ASN A 209 3.07 12.91 2.86
CA ASN A 209 2.90 13.47 1.52
C ASN A 209 3.56 12.57 0.48
N MET A 210 2.88 12.38 -0.64
CA MET A 210 3.35 11.51 -1.69
C MET A 210 4.38 12.22 -2.58
N THR A 211 5.67 11.93 -2.34
CA THR A 211 6.76 12.45 -3.17
C THR A 211 7.19 11.39 -4.19
N VAL A 212 7.05 11.67 -5.49
CA VAL A 212 7.41 10.71 -6.56
C VAL A 212 8.84 10.93 -7.04
N GLU A 213 9.64 9.86 -7.05
CA GLU A 213 10.97 9.83 -7.65
C GLU A 213 10.83 9.76 -9.19
N THR A 214 11.34 10.79 -9.85
CA THR A 214 11.20 10.97 -11.31
C THR A 214 12.45 10.56 -12.08
N PHE A 215 13.54 10.22 -11.38
CA PHE A 215 14.81 9.77 -11.94
C PHE A 215 15.43 10.74 -12.96
N GLY A 216 15.20 12.05 -12.81
CA GLY A 216 15.70 13.07 -13.74
C GLY A 216 17.20 13.39 -13.65
N GLY A 217 17.93 12.76 -12.72
CA GLY A 217 19.37 12.96 -12.56
C GLY A 217 20.21 12.12 -13.54
N PRO A 218 21.49 12.49 -13.75
CA PRO A 218 22.36 11.80 -14.72
C PRO A 218 22.86 10.41 -14.26
N GLY A 219 22.64 10.04 -13.00
CA GLY A 219 23.13 8.80 -12.40
C GLY A 219 22.02 7.96 -11.79
N PRO A 220 22.33 6.70 -11.41
CA PRO A 220 21.37 5.81 -10.78
C PRO A 220 20.94 6.34 -9.40
N VAL A 221 19.73 6.00 -9.00
CA VAL A 221 19.18 6.34 -7.69
C VAL A 221 19.16 5.08 -6.84
N CYS A 222 19.84 5.09 -5.70
CA CYS A 222 19.84 3.99 -4.73
C CYS A 222 18.98 4.36 -3.52
N PHE A 223 18.14 3.44 -3.05
CA PHE A 223 17.29 3.67 -1.89
C PHE A 223 17.93 3.09 -0.63
N GLU A 224 17.97 3.88 0.45
CA GLU A 224 18.41 3.41 1.77
C GLU A 224 17.55 2.24 2.25
N GLU A 225 16.23 2.35 2.05
CA GLU A 225 15.26 1.29 2.29
C GLU A 225 14.25 1.28 1.14
N ALA A 226 13.84 0.10 0.68
CA ALA A 226 12.78 -0.04 -0.31
C ALA A 226 11.92 -1.27 -0.07
N VAL A 227 10.61 -1.12 -0.30
CA VAL A 227 9.70 -2.25 -0.49
C VAL A 227 9.10 -2.17 -1.89
N VAL A 228 9.20 -3.27 -2.62
CA VAL A 228 8.76 -3.38 -4.01
C VAL A 228 7.54 -4.30 -4.08
N PHE A 229 6.47 -3.80 -4.69
CA PHE A 229 5.33 -4.62 -5.12
C PHE A 229 5.25 -4.61 -6.64
N ARG A 230 5.30 -5.80 -7.24
CA ARG A 230 5.29 -6.01 -8.70
C ARG A 230 4.23 -7.00 -9.18
N ARG A 231 3.37 -7.46 -8.27
CA ARG A 231 2.33 -8.50 -8.51
C ARG A 231 0.92 -8.01 -8.20
N ASN A 232 0.72 -6.70 -8.05
CA ASN A 232 -0.51 -6.09 -7.54
C ASN A 232 -1.01 -6.86 -6.30
N LEU A 233 -2.19 -7.49 -6.36
CA LEU A 233 -2.84 -8.16 -5.23
C LEU A 233 -2.36 -9.60 -4.96
N GLU A 234 -1.40 -10.14 -5.73
CA GLU A 234 -0.98 -11.53 -5.56
C GLU A 234 -0.38 -11.80 -4.17
N GLY A 235 -0.74 -12.95 -3.59
CA GLY A 235 -0.32 -13.36 -2.24
C GLY A 235 -1.30 -12.93 -1.14
N LEU A 236 -2.09 -11.86 -1.36
CA LEU A 236 -3.05 -11.41 -0.34
C LEU A 236 -4.16 -12.44 -0.13
N SER A 237 -4.24 -12.95 1.10
CA SER A 237 -5.39 -13.69 1.59
C SER A 237 -6.63 -12.78 1.63
N ARG A 238 -7.81 -13.39 1.63
CA ARG A 238 -9.08 -12.65 1.74
C ARG A 238 -9.14 -11.78 3.00
N GLU A 239 -8.62 -12.29 4.12
CA GLU A 239 -8.58 -11.57 5.39
C GLU A 239 -7.67 -10.34 5.32
N ARG A 240 -6.44 -10.49 4.82
CA ARG A 240 -5.50 -9.38 4.66
C ARG A 240 -6.01 -8.33 3.68
N LEU A 241 -6.61 -8.78 2.59
CA LEU A 241 -7.23 -7.91 1.60
C LEU A 241 -8.35 -7.07 2.24
N LEU A 242 -9.29 -7.71 2.92
CA LEU A 242 -10.36 -7.02 3.63
C LEU A 242 -9.83 -6.06 4.70
N GLY A 243 -8.80 -6.47 5.45
CA GLY A 243 -8.11 -5.62 6.43
C GLY A 243 -7.46 -4.39 5.81
N ALA A 244 -6.84 -4.51 4.63
CA ALA A 244 -6.25 -3.39 3.91
C ALA A 244 -7.31 -2.39 3.41
N PHE A 245 -8.44 -2.88 2.88
CA PHE A 245 -9.58 -2.05 2.50
C PHE A 245 -10.15 -1.29 3.69
N ASP A 246 -10.34 -1.96 4.82
CA ASP A 246 -10.79 -1.35 6.08
C ASP A 246 -9.80 -0.30 6.60
N PHE A 247 -8.51 -0.61 6.57
CA PHE A 247 -7.46 0.30 6.99
C PHE A 247 -7.49 1.59 6.17
N MET A 248 -7.50 1.48 4.83
CA MET A 248 -7.60 2.63 3.93
C MET A 248 -8.88 3.44 4.16
N ARG A 249 -10.03 2.77 4.31
CA ARG A 249 -11.31 3.42 4.63
C ARG A 249 -11.23 4.23 5.93
N CYS A 250 -10.72 3.62 6.98
CA CYS A 250 -10.59 4.24 8.30
C CYS A 250 -9.67 5.47 8.22
N LYS A 251 -8.49 5.32 7.60
CA LYS A 251 -7.53 6.40 7.42
C LYS A 251 -8.07 7.55 6.57
N ALA A 252 -8.78 7.25 5.48
CA ALA A 252 -9.42 8.27 4.64
C ALA A 252 -10.47 9.08 5.41
N ARG A 253 -11.32 8.42 6.21
CA ARG A 253 -12.31 9.08 7.09
C ARG A 253 -11.64 9.98 8.10
N ALA A 254 -10.59 9.50 8.78
CA ALA A 254 -9.84 10.29 9.74
C ALA A 254 -9.17 11.51 9.08
N TYR A 255 -8.53 11.32 7.92
CA TYR A 255 -7.91 12.39 7.14
C TYR A 255 -8.92 13.48 6.74
N CYS A 256 -10.15 13.10 6.42
CA CYS A 256 -11.21 14.03 6.01
C CYS A 256 -12.10 14.56 7.15
N GLY A 257 -11.79 14.20 8.41
CA GLY A 257 -12.55 14.62 9.59
C GLY A 257 -13.98 14.09 9.60
N VAL A 258 -14.21 12.87 9.10
CA VAL A 258 -15.54 12.25 9.09
C VAL A 258 -15.82 11.60 10.43
N ASP A 259 -16.75 12.18 11.18
CA ASP A 259 -17.30 11.54 12.37
C ASP A 259 -18.42 10.56 11.98
N THR A 260 -18.18 9.28 12.25
CA THR A 260 -19.16 8.22 11.96
C THR A 260 -20.22 8.05 13.05
N SER A 261 -20.00 8.65 14.22
CA SER A 261 -21.00 8.70 15.30
C SER A 261 -22.10 9.73 15.01
N ASP A 262 -21.78 10.74 14.19
CA ASP A 262 -22.65 11.86 13.80
C ASP A 262 -23.33 11.64 12.43
N ALA A 263 -23.55 10.37 12.05
CA ALA A 263 -24.30 9.99 10.85
C ALA A 263 -25.79 10.38 10.99
N GLY A 264 -26.08 11.68 10.93
CA GLY A 264 -27.35 12.34 11.24
C GLY A 264 -28.57 11.53 10.82
N GLY A 265 -29.26 10.98 11.82
CA GLY A 265 -30.47 10.20 11.66
C GLY A 265 -30.50 9.00 12.62
N PRO A 266 -31.66 8.33 12.75
CA PRO A 266 -31.75 7.08 13.49
C PRO A 266 -30.74 6.03 12.98
N PRO A 267 -30.13 5.20 13.83
CA PRO A 267 -29.23 4.13 13.41
C PRO A 267 -29.83 3.14 12.39
N SER A 268 -31.15 3.11 12.25
CA SER A 268 -31.90 2.28 11.30
C SER A 268 -32.31 2.98 9.99
N ALA A 269 -32.01 4.28 9.85
CA ALA A 269 -32.30 5.05 8.65
C ALA A 269 -31.49 4.52 7.45
N LEU A 270 -32.13 4.37 6.29
CA LEU A 270 -31.50 3.86 5.07
C LEU A 270 -31.06 5.02 4.18
N ARG A 271 -29.77 5.13 3.91
CA ARG A 271 -29.19 6.21 3.09
C ARG A 271 -28.76 5.65 1.75
N VAL A 272 -29.41 6.12 0.69
CA VAL A 272 -29.17 5.70 -0.69
C VAL A 272 -28.44 6.80 -1.43
N THR A 273 -27.41 6.45 -2.17
CA THR A 273 -26.66 7.39 -3.00
C THR A 273 -26.69 6.96 -4.45
N LEU A 274 -27.17 7.84 -5.31
CA LEU A 274 -27.05 7.78 -6.76
C LEU A 274 -25.77 8.53 -7.13
N LEU A 275 -24.72 7.79 -7.49
CA LEU A 275 -23.45 8.37 -7.92
C LEU A 275 -23.41 8.39 -9.45
N PHE A 276 -23.70 9.55 -10.00
CA PHE A 276 -23.69 9.81 -11.43
C PHE A 276 -22.29 10.19 -11.93
N ARG A 277 -22.17 10.16 -13.25
CA ARG A 277 -20.93 10.46 -13.98
C ARG A 277 -21.26 11.21 -15.26
N SER A 278 -20.36 12.07 -15.68
CA SER A 278 -20.42 12.70 -16.99
C SER A 278 -19.85 11.81 -18.12
N GLY A 279 -20.32 12.06 -19.35
CA GLY A 279 -19.79 11.47 -20.58
C GLY A 279 -20.18 10.01 -20.79
N GLY A 280 -19.21 9.18 -21.18
CA GLY A 280 -19.47 7.78 -21.54
C GLY A 280 -20.03 6.98 -20.36
N ARG A 281 -21.09 6.20 -20.60
CA ARG A 281 -21.86 5.43 -19.58
C ARG A 281 -22.70 6.29 -18.62
N ALA A 282 -22.83 7.60 -18.86
CA ALA A 282 -23.82 8.40 -18.13
C ALA A 282 -25.24 7.86 -18.40
N PHE A 283 -26.17 8.07 -17.46
CA PHE A 283 -27.57 7.82 -17.73
C PHE A 283 -28.12 8.89 -18.67
N LYS A 284 -29.02 8.50 -19.59
CA LYS A 284 -29.67 9.43 -20.52
C LYS A 284 -30.58 10.43 -19.80
N ASP A 285 -31.23 9.98 -18.73
CA ASP A 285 -32.14 10.79 -17.91
C ASP A 285 -31.90 10.49 -16.42
N GLU A 286 -30.90 11.17 -15.85
CA GLU A 286 -30.57 11.05 -14.42
C GLU A 286 -31.73 11.50 -13.51
N ALA A 287 -32.53 12.47 -13.96
CA ALA A 287 -33.67 12.95 -13.19
C ALA A 287 -34.77 11.89 -13.11
N ALA A 288 -35.05 11.16 -14.19
CA ALA A 288 -35.96 10.02 -14.17
C ALA A 288 -35.45 8.92 -13.25
N VAL A 289 -34.18 8.50 -13.39
CA VAL A 289 -33.57 7.49 -12.51
C VAL A 289 -33.69 7.89 -11.04
N THR A 290 -33.39 9.16 -10.74
CA THR A 290 -33.52 9.72 -9.39
C THR A 290 -34.95 9.65 -8.86
N ARG A 291 -35.94 10.07 -9.66
CA ARG A 291 -37.36 10.00 -9.29
C ARG A 291 -37.80 8.57 -8.98
N VAL A 292 -37.34 7.57 -9.73
CA VAL A 292 -37.69 6.16 -9.47
C VAL A 292 -37.22 5.73 -8.08
N PHE A 293 -35.94 5.94 -7.76
CA PHE A 293 -35.39 5.51 -6.47
C PHE A 293 -35.91 6.35 -5.30
N GLN A 294 -36.22 7.64 -5.51
CA GLN A 294 -36.93 8.45 -4.52
C GLN A 294 -38.33 7.89 -4.20
N LYS A 295 -39.11 7.52 -5.22
CA LYS A 295 -40.43 6.89 -5.02
C LYS A 295 -40.34 5.57 -4.25
N VAL A 296 -39.32 4.75 -4.52
CA VAL A 296 -39.08 3.51 -3.78
C VAL A 296 -38.70 3.81 -2.34
N CYS A 297 -37.77 4.73 -2.13
CA CYS A 297 -37.27 5.12 -0.81
C CYS A 297 -38.36 5.71 0.07
N ALA A 298 -39.27 6.53 -0.49
CA ALA A 298 -40.40 7.12 0.24
C ALA A 298 -41.36 6.07 0.85
N ARG A 299 -41.33 4.82 0.39
CA ARG A 299 -42.13 3.71 0.97
C ARG A 299 -41.48 3.08 2.20
N LEU A 300 -40.25 3.47 2.54
CA LEU A 300 -39.49 2.94 3.66
C LEU A 300 -39.23 4.06 4.67
N ALA A 301 -39.75 3.89 5.89
CA ALA A 301 -39.54 4.87 6.95
C ALA A 301 -38.05 5.18 7.18
N GLY A 302 -37.69 6.47 7.29
CA GLY A 302 -36.31 6.89 7.50
C GLY A 302 -35.36 6.61 6.33
N CYS A 303 -35.88 6.39 5.12
CA CYS A 303 -35.04 6.27 3.93
C CYS A 303 -34.78 7.66 3.32
N THR A 304 -33.54 7.95 2.93
CA THR A 304 -33.14 9.17 2.22
C THR A 304 -32.38 8.82 0.94
N VAL A 305 -32.52 9.66 -0.10
CA VAL A 305 -31.79 9.53 -1.36
C VAL A 305 -30.98 10.80 -1.60
N ALA A 306 -29.69 10.65 -1.85
CA ALA A 306 -28.81 11.70 -2.36
C ALA A 306 -28.41 11.38 -3.79
N ALA A 307 -28.45 12.38 -4.67
CA ALA A 307 -27.88 12.30 -6.02
C ALA A 307 -26.63 13.18 -6.07
N ALA A 308 -25.53 12.63 -6.58
CA ALA A 308 -24.25 13.34 -6.65
C ALA A 308 -23.48 12.93 -7.90
N HIS A 309 -22.58 13.81 -8.34
CA HIS A 309 -21.65 13.59 -9.44
C HIS A 309 -20.23 13.49 -8.88
N SER A 310 -19.53 12.40 -9.19
CA SER A 310 -18.18 12.17 -8.64
C SER A 310 -17.14 13.18 -9.13
N ASP A 311 -17.31 13.69 -10.34
CA ASP A 311 -16.45 14.67 -11.02
C ASP A 311 -16.54 16.08 -10.42
N ASN A 312 -17.61 16.38 -9.68
CA ASN A 312 -17.82 17.69 -9.04
C ASN A 312 -17.44 17.71 -7.55
N ALA A 313 -16.93 16.60 -7.01
CA ALA A 313 -16.67 16.43 -5.59
C ALA A 313 -15.17 16.32 -5.30
N THR A 314 -14.68 17.00 -4.26
CA THR A 314 -13.32 16.79 -3.79
C THR A 314 -13.15 15.37 -3.21
N PHE A 315 -11.91 14.92 -3.01
CA PHE A 315 -11.64 13.64 -2.36
C PHE A 315 -12.40 13.51 -1.02
N CYS A 316 -12.35 14.53 -0.16
CA CYS A 316 -13.02 14.47 1.12
C CYS A 316 -14.54 14.60 1.05
N ASP A 317 -15.09 15.27 0.03
CA ASP A 317 -16.54 15.25 -0.20
C ASP A 317 -17.02 13.87 -0.63
N GLN A 318 -16.23 13.17 -1.45
CA GLN A 318 -16.49 11.78 -1.82
C GLN A 318 -16.41 10.86 -0.59
N VAL A 319 -15.37 11.00 0.25
CA VAL A 319 -15.24 10.22 1.50
C VAL A 319 -16.43 10.46 2.43
N ARG A 320 -16.86 11.72 2.63
CA ARG A 320 -18.02 12.06 3.47
C ARG A 320 -19.31 11.46 2.91
N LEU A 321 -19.57 11.67 1.63
CA LEU A 321 -20.76 11.15 0.96
C LEU A 321 -20.87 9.64 1.11
N LEU A 322 -19.81 8.91 0.76
CA LEU A 322 -19.83 7.44 0.74
C LEU A 322 -19.75 6.82 2.13
N SER A 323 -19.14 7.51 3.11
CA SER A 323 -19.26 7.12 4.52
C SER A 323 -20.70 7.25 5.04
N ALA A 324 -21.51 8.08 4.39
CA ALA A 324 -22.92 8.23 4.67
C ALA A 324 -23.84 7.37 3.76
N THR A 325 -23.29 6.39 3.03
CA THR A 325 -24.05 5.58 2.07
C THR A 325 -24.22 4.13 2.54
N ASP A 326 -25.46 3.66 2.59
CA ASP A 326 -25.80 2.25 2.85
C ASP A 326 -26.08 1.48 1.54
N VAL A 327 -26.62 2.17 0.53
CA VAL A 327 -26.83 1.62 -0.82
C VAL A 327 -26.27 2.57 -1.86
N LEU A 328 -25.26 2.12 -2.61
CA LEU A 328 -24.68 2.85 -3.74
C LEU A 328 -25.29 2.34 -5.04
N ILE A 329 -25.77 3.27 -5.86
CA ILE A 329 -26.34 3.02 -7.18
C ILE A 329 -25.50 3.81 -8.17
N SER A 330 -24.84 3.14 -9.11
CA SER A 330 -23.94 3.81 -10.07
C SER A 330 -23.84 3.05 -11.39
N ALA A 331 -23.62 3.81 -12.46
CA ALA A 331 -23.13 3.24 -13.70
C ALA A 331 -21.72 2.62 -13.52
N HIS A 332 -21.43 1.56 -14.24
CA HIS A 332 -20.13 0.93 -14.26
C HIS A 332 -19.04 1.93 -14.71
N GLY A 333 -17.97 2.04 -13.94
CA GLY A 333 -16.81 2.86 -14.30
C GLY A 333 -15.98 3.28 -13.09
N ALA A 334 -14.84 3.93 -13.35
CA ALA A 334 -13.81 4.27 -12.35
C ALA A 334 -14.37 4.90 -11.06
N GLN A 335 -15.42 5.71 -11.15
CA GLN A 335 -16.02 6.37 -10.00
C GLN A 335 -16.61 5.40 -8.96
N MET A 336 -16.94 4.16 -9.36
CA MET A 336 -17.40 3.13 -8.43
C MET A 336 -16.30 2.69 -7.45
N ALA A 337 -15.02 3.01 -7.70
CA ALA A 337 -13.95 2.79 -6.72
C ALA A 337 -14.23 3.51 -5.39
N ASN A 338 -15.05 4.57 -5.40
CA ASN A 338 -15.50 5.26 -4.17
C ASN A 338 -16.27 4.37 -3.20
N MET A 339 -16.78 3.20 -3.62
CA MET A 339 -17.39 2.23 -2.71
C MET A 339 -16.44 1.80 -1.58
N LEU A 340 -15.12 1.94 -1.77
CA LEU A 340 -14.11 1.78 -0.72
C LEU A 340 -14.52 2.47 0.59
N PHE A 341 -15.13 3.66 0.52
CA PHE A 341 -15.45 4.49 1.67
C PHE A 341 -16.76 4.13 2.37
N MET A 342 -17.55 3.22 1.82
CA MET A 342 -18.80 2.74 2.41
C MET A 342 -18.53 1.77 3.56
N ASP A 343 -19.45 1.69 4.51
CA ASP A 343 -19.35 0.68 5.57
C ASP A 343 -19.42 -0.75 5.02
N ARG A 344 -18.85 -1.70 5.78
CA ARG A 344 -19.02 -3.12 5.49
C ARG A 344 -20.51 -3.47 5.48
N ASN A 345 -20.86 -4.47 4.69
CA ASN A 345 -22.22 -4.95 4.43
C ASN A 345 -23.15 -3.97 3.73
N SER A 346 -22.68 -2.77 3.35
CA SER A 346 -23.40 -1.89 2.44
C SER A 346 -23.59 -2.54 1.06
N SER A 347 -24.58 -2.06 0.33
CA SER A 347 -25.05 -2.65 -0.92
C SER A 347 -24.65 -1.82 -2.14
N VAL A 348 -24.32 -2.49 -3.24
CA VAL A 348 -23.96 -1.85 -4.52
C VAL A 348 -24.87 -2.37 -5.62
N MET A 349 -25.50 -1.45 -6.36
CA MET A 349 -26.31 -1.72 -7.54
C MET A 349 -25.61 -1.10 -8.76
N GLU A 350 -25.33 -1.93 -9.77
CA GLU A 350 -24.48 -1.53 -10.89
C GLU A 350 -25.21 -1.55 -12.24
N PHE A 351 -24.98 -0.52 -13.05
CA PHE A 351 -25.67 -0.33 -14.32
C PHE A 351 -24.70 -0.26 -15.48
N TYR A 352 -25.07 -0.86 -16.60
CA TYR A 352 -24.24 -0.97 -17.78
C TYR A 352 -25.02 -0.56 -19.03
N PRO A 353 -24.37 0.08 -20.03
CA PRO A 353 -25.01 0.26 -21.32
C PRO A 353 -25.07 -1.07 -22.09
N LEU A 354 -25.81 -1.05 -23.19
CA LEU A 354 -25.92 -2.18 -24.11
C LEU A 354 -24.55 -2.73 -24.52
N GLY A 355 -24.47 -4.05 -24.70
CA GLY A 355 -23.28 -4.75 -25.22
C GLY A 355 -22.27 -5.18 -24.15
N TRP A 356 -22.27 -4.58 -22.96
CA TRP A 356 -21.33 -4.95 -21.90
C TRP A 356 -21.43 -6.41 -21.48
N ARG A 357 -22.64 -6.93 -21.29
CA ARG A 357 -22.86 -8.31 -20.85
C ARG A 357 -22.19 -9.31 -21.80
N GLN A 358 -22.30 -9.05 -23.10
CA GLN A 358 -21.83 -9.95 -24.16
C GLN A 358 -20.35 -9.75 -24.51
N ARG A 359 -19.80 -8.55 -24.30
CA ARG A 359 -18.53 -8.13 -24.93
C ARG A 359 -17.42 -7.72 -23.96
N ALA A 360 -17.74 -7.36 -22.72
CA ALA A 360 -16.75 -6.82 -21.78
C ALA A 360 -15.88 -7.89 -21.09
N GLY A 361 -16.13 -9.18 -21.34
CA GLY A 361 -15.40 -10.29 -20.71
C GLY A 361 -15.41 -10.17 -19.19
N GLY A 362 -14.24 -10.37 -18.56
CA GLY A 362 -14.06 -10.22 -17.11
C GLY A 362 -14.22 -8.79 -16.58
N GLY A 363 -14.09 -7.77 -17.44
CA GLY A 363 -14.15 -6.36 -17.03
C GLY A 363 -15.48 -5.95 -16.40
N GLN A 364 -16.58 -6.63 -16.75
CA GLN A 364 -17.90 -6.40 -16.14
C GLN A 364 -18.04 -6.95 -14.71
N PHE A 365 -17.01 -7.61 -14.16
CA PHE A 365 -17.06 -8.17 -12.80
C PHE A 365 -16.13 -7.44 -11.84
N VAL A 366 -15.39 -6.44 -12.31
CA VAL A 366 -14.40 -5.70 -11.51
C VAL A 366 -15.00 -5.14 -10.22
N TYR A 367 -16.14 -4.46 -10.29
CA TYR A 367 -16.76 -3.86 -9.10
C TYR A 367 -17.53 -4.87 -8.25
N ARG A 368 -17.93 -6.01 -8.82
CA ARG A 368 -18.39 -7.16 -8.03
C ARG A 368 -17.26 -7.74 -7.19
N TRP A 369 -16.06 -7.91 -7.76
CA TRP A 369 -14.89 -8.34 -7.02
C TRP A 369 -14.48 -7.30 -5.98
N MET A 370 -14.49 -6.01 -6.33
CA MET A 370 -14.19 -4.95 -5.38
C MET A 370 -15.15 -4.96 -4.19
N ALA A 371 -16.46 -5.05 -4.45
CA ALA A 371 -17.45 -5.11 -3.39
C ALA A 371 -17.18 -6.26 -2.42
N ASP A 372 -16.96 -7.49 -2.93
CA ASP A 372 -16.63 -8.64 -2.08
C ASP A 372 -15.33 -8.44 -1.29
N ARG A 373 -14.27 -7.95 -1.95
CA ARG A 373 -12.94 -7.74 -1.34
C ARG A 373 -12.94 -6.66 -0.25
N ALA A 374 -13.80 -5.65 -0.39
CA ALA A 374 -13.94 -4.56 0.56
C ALA A 374 -15.08 -4.78 1.58
N GLY A 375 -15.68 -5.98 1.59
CA GLY A 375 -16.68 -6.39 2.59
C GLY A 375 -18.09 -5.85 2.35
N MET A 376 -18.41 -5.44 1.12
CA MET A 376 -19.73 -5.01 0.67
C MET A 376 -20.48 -6.12 -0.07
N ARG A 377 -21.74 -5.87 -0.40
CA ARG A 377 -22.60 -6.76 -1.18
C ARG A 377 -22.87 -6.17 -2.55
N HIS A 378 -22.52 -6.90 -3.60
CA HIS A 378 -22.97 -6.58 -4.95
C HIS A 378 -24.36 -7.19 -5.16
N GLU A 379 -25.38 -6.34 -5.33
CA GLU A 379 -26.80 -6.72 -5.39
C GLU A 379 -27.27 -7.07 -6.81
N GLY A 380 -26.32 -7.30 -7.71
CA GLY A 380 -26.56 -7.59 -9.12
C GLY A 380 -26.26 -6.40 -10.03
N SER A 381 -26.33 -6.69 -11.32
CA SER A 381 -26.09 -5.73 -12.38
C SER A 381 -27.31 -5.66 -13.30
N TRP A 382 -27.58 -4.46 -13.81
CA TRP A 382 -28.52 -4.26 -14.90
C TRP A 382 -27.76 -3.85 -16.16
N TRP A 383 -28.07 -4.50 -17.27
CA TRP A 383 -27.54 -4.16 -18.58
C TRP A 383 -28.67 -3.65 -19.45
N ASP A 384 -28.49 -2.46 -20.00
CA ASP A 384 -29.49 -1.84 -20.86
C ASP A 384 -29.80 -2.73 -22.08
N PRO A 385 -31.02 -3.28 -22.18
CA PRO A 385 -31.40 -4.12 -23.31
C PRO A 385 -31.73 -3.29 -24.56
N ASN A 386 -32.05 -2.00 -24.39
CA ASN A 386 -32.59 -1.12 -25.43
C ASN A 386 -31.64 0.06 -25.73
N GLY A 387 -30.37 -0.07 -25.33
CA GLY A 387 -29.36 0.97 -25.56
C GLY A 387 -29.02 1.12 -27.05
N GLU A 388 -28.21 2.14 -27.36
CA GLU A 388 -27.79 2.38 -28.74
C GLU A 388 -26.86 1.27 -29.25
N PRO A 389 -27.14 0.67 -30.42
CA PRO A 389 -26.26 -0.33 -31.00
C PRO A 389 -24.93 0.30 -31.44
N CYS A 390 -23.88 -0.54 -31.52
CA CYS A 390 -22.62 -0.16 -32.15
C CYS A 390 -22.58 -0.66 -33.60
N PRO A 391 -22.71 0.22 -34.61
CA PRO A 391 -22.63 -0.21 -35.99
C PRO A 391 -21.24 -0.77 -36.31
N ARG A 392 -21.20 -1.91 -37.01
CA ARG A 392 -20.00 -2.44 -37.69
C ARG A 392 -18.80 -2.80 -36.79
N SER A 393 -18.98 -2.95 -35.47
CA SER A 393 -17.94 -3.52 -34.61
C SER A 393 -18.52 -4.41 -33.50
N PRO A 394 -17.97 -5.64 -33.34
CA PRO A 394 -18.28 -6.49 -32.20
C PRO A 394 -17.43 -6.15 -30.96
N ASP A 395 -16.46 -5.24 -31.06
CA ASP A 395 -15.56 -4.91 -29.96
C ASP A 395 -16.24 -3.94 -28.97
N ILE A 396 -16.12 -4.26 -27.67
CA ILE A 396 -16.59 -3.40 -26.59
C ILE A 396 -15.89 -2.04 -26.64
N LEU A 397 -14.60 -2.00 -26.97
CA LEU A 397 -13.79 -0.78 -26.92
C LEU A 397 -14.10 0.20 -28.05
N CYS A 398 -14.66 -0.25 -29.17
CA CYS A 398 -14.97 0.62 -30.31
C CYS A 398 -16.01 1.68 -29.99
N CYS A 399 -17.22 1.29 -29.55
CA CYS A 399 -18.23 2.27 -29.16
C CYS A 399 -19.20 1.86 -28.05
N TYR A 400 -19.44 0.56 -27.82
CA TYR A 400 -20.32 0.11 -26.72
C TYR A 400 -19.84 0.59 -25.34
N LYS A 401 -18.52 0.61 -25.10
CA LYS A 401 -17.93 1.03 -23.82
C LYS A 401 -18.45 2.38 -23.35
N ASN A 402 -18.66 3.33 -24.25
CA ASN A 402 -18.98 4.72 -23.94
C ASN A 402 -20.43 5.12 -24.25
N ARG A 403 -21.30 4.19 -24.67
CA ARG A 403 -22.73 4.50 -24.85
C ARG A 403 -23.38 4.92 -23.54
N GLN A 404 -24.37 5.78 -23.63
CA GLN A 404 -25.20 6.17 -22.49
C GLN A 404 -26.19 5.06 -22.11
N ILE A 405 -26.62 5.08 -20.86
CA ILE A 405 -27.48 4.07 -20.25
C ILE A 405 -28.92 4.60 -20.22
N GLY A 406 -29.86 3.85 -20.77
CA GLY A 406 -31.29 4.10 -20.61
C GLY A 406 -31.80 3.83 -19.19
N HIS A 407 -33.11 3.88 -19.00
CA HIS A 407 -33.73 3.49 -17.75
C HIS A 407 -35.00 2.67 -18.00
N ASP A 408 -35.30 1.77 -17.07
CA ASP A 408 -36.54 0.99 -17.04
C ASP A 408 -37.19 1.24 -15.68
N GLU A 409 -38.19 2.11 -15.64
CA GLU A 409 -38.82 2.55 -14.38
C GLU A 409 -39.41 1.37 -13.58
N ALA A 410 -40.08 0.44 -14.26
CA ALA A 410 -40.70 -0.70 -13.61
C ALA A 410 -39.66 -1.66 -13.02
N TYR A 411 -38.62 -2.00 -13.79
CA TYR A 411 -37.54 -2.85 -13.32
C TYR A 411 -36.77 -2.20 -12.18
N PHE A 412 -36.40 -0.92 -12.32
CA PHE A 412 -35.60 -0.19 -11.34
C PHE A 412 -36.37 -0.05 -10.02
N ALA A 413 -37.67 0.22 -10.09
CA ALA A 413 -38.54 0.27 -8.92
C ALA A 413 -38.61 -1.08 -8.20
N GLN A 414 -38.81 -2.17 -8.95
CA GLN A 414 -38.91 -3.51 -8.38
C GLN A 414 -37.58 -3.98 -7.77
N TRP A 415 -36.47 -3.77 -8.48
CA TRP A 415 -35.14 -4.14 -8.00
C TRP A 415 -34.73 -3.30 -6.79
N GLY A 416 -34.91 -1.97 -6.86
CA GLY A 416 -34.66 -1.06 -5.75
C GLY A 416 -35.46 -1.42 -4.50
N ALA A 417 -36.75 -1.74 -4.64
CA ALA A 417 -37.59 -2.12 -3.49
C ALA A 417 -37.05 -3.36 -2.76
N ARG A 418 -36.62 -4.38 -3.50
CA ARG A 418 -36.00 -5.58 -2.91
C ARG A 418 -34.70 -5.26 -2.20
N VAL A 419 -33.81 -4.50 -2.85
CA VAL A 419 -32.49 -4.16 -2.29
C VAL A 419 -32.64 -3.29 -1.05
N PHE A 420 -33.48 -2.25 -1.09
CA PHE A 420 -33.64 -1.31 0.01
C PHE A 420 -34.27 -1.98 1.24
N ALA A 421 -35.27 -2.84 1.05
CA ALA A 421 -35.85 -3.61 2.13
C ALA A 421 -34.79 -4.52 2.80
N ALA A 422 -34.01 -5.26 2.01
CA ALA A 422 -32.98 -6.16 2.52
C ALA A 422 -31.82 -5.39 3.22
N ALA A 423 -31.40 -4.25 2.67
CA ALA A 423 -30.38 -3.40 3.27
C ALA A 423 -30.85 -2.81 4.60
N LYS A 424 -32.10 -2.34 4.66
CA LYS A 424 -32.70 -1.81 5.88
C LYS A 424 -32.82 -2.87 6.98
N GLU A 425 -33.26 -4.08 6.63
CA GLU A 425 -33.35 -5.20 7.57
C GLU A 425 -31.97 -5.57 8.15
N ARG A 426 -30.93 -5.62 7.31
CA ARG A 426 -29.55 -5.85 7.77
C ARG A 426 -29.08 -4.75 8.71
N LYS A 427 -29.29 -3.48 8.33
CA LYS A 427 -28.91 -2.34 9.15
C LYS A 427 -29.60 -2.35 10.52
N ALA A 428 -30.90 -2.66 10.56
CA ALA A 428 -31.65 -2.82 11.81
C ALA A 428 -31.09 -3.95 12.69
N ARG A 429 -30.72 -5.09 12.09
CA ARG A 429 -30.07 -6.20 12.81
C ARG A 429 -28.71 -5.81 13.38
N SER A 430 -27.88 -5.13 12.59
CA SER A 430 -26.58 -4.62 13.07
C SER A 430 -26.75 -3.64 14.22
N ALA A 431 -27.68 -2.70 14.11
CA ALA A 431 -27.96 -1.74 15.19
C ALA A 431 -28.45 -2.44 16.47
N ALA A 432 -29.32 -3.44 16.36
CA ALA A 432 -29.78 -4.22 17.51
C ALA A 432 -28.63 -5.02 18.17
N ALA A 433 -27.74 -5.61 17.36
CA ALA A 433 -26.56 -6.32 17.86
C ALA A 433 -25.57 -5.37 18.56
N GLU A 434 -25.38 -4.16 18.05
CA GLU A 434 -24.53 -3.14 18.66
C GLU A 434 -25.06 -2.64 20.01
N VAL A 435 -26.38 -2.44 20.13
CA VAL A 435 -27.02 -2.09 21.42
C VAL A 435 -26.82 -3.20 22.46
N SER A 436 -26.83 -4.47 22.03
CA SER A 436 -26.61 -5.60 22.94
C SER A 436 -25.15 -5.81 23.36
N ALA A 437 -24.18 -5.22 22.64
CA ALA A 437 -22.74 -5.46 22.82
C ALA A 437 -22.02 -4.35 23.60
N GLY A 438 -22.71 -3.67 24.52
CA GLY A 438 -22.21 -2.53 25.32
C GLY A 438 -20.72 -2.58 25.67
N GLU A 439 -20.04 -1.43 25.49
CA GLU A 439 -18.64 -1.13 25.88
C GLU A 439 -17.48 -1.86 25.17
N ARG A 440 -17.68 -2.64 24.10
CA ARG A 440 -16.54 -3.22 23.35
C ARG A 440 -16.00 -2.39 22.18
N ARG A 441 -16.61 -1.23 21.87
CA ARG A 441 -16.32 -0.48 20.64
C ARG A 441 -15.17 0.53 20.74
N SER A 442 -14.63 0.82 21.93
CA SER A 442 -13.50 1.75 22.05
C SER A 442 -12.21 1.25 21.37
N LYS A 443 -12.13 -0.04 21.03
CA LYS A 443 -11.01 -0.63 20.28
C LYS A 443 -11.20 -0.68 18.75
N ALA A 444 -12.44 -0.56 18.25
CA ALA A 444 -12.73 -0.62 16.81
C ALA A 444 -12.73 0.77 16.14
N ALA A 445 -12.81 1.84 16.93
CA ALA A 445 -12.78 3.23 16.46
C ALA A 445 -11.37 3.78 16.23
N SER A 446 -10.32 3.08 16.70
CA SER A 446 -8.96 3.51 16.44
C SER A 446 -8.49 2.92 15.11
N CYS A 447 -8.21 3.77 14.12
CA CYS A 447 -7.40 3.41 12.94
C CYS A 447 -5.94 3.16 13.34
N ASN A 448 -5.75 2.45 14.46
CA ASN A 448 -4.46 2.18 15.06
C ASN A 448 -3.75 1.19 14.17
N CYS A 449 -2.46 1.44 14.09
CA CYS A 449 -1.57 0.57 13.38
C CYS A 449 -1.27 -0.63 14.27
N SER A 450 -1.39 -1.82 13.69
CA SER A 450 -1.35 -3.09 14.41
C SER A 450 0.03 -3.43 14.95
#